data_AF-A0A0F3PIX7-F1
#
_entry.id   AF-A0A0F3PIX7-F1
#
_cell.length_a   1.000
_cell.length_b   1.000
_cell.length_c   1.000
_cell.angle_alpha   90.00
_cell.angle_beta   90.00
_cell.angle_gamma   90.00
#
_symmetry.space_group_name_H-M   'P 1'
#
loop_
_entity.id
_entity.type
_entity.pdbx_description
1 polymer ?
#
loop_
_entity_poly.entity_id
_entity_poly.type
_entity_poly.pdbx_seq_one_letter_code
_entity_poly.pdbx_strand_id
1 'polypeptide(L)'
;MLEFSNDKIDTPHYIGHRKRVKERFVAAGAEHFADYELLEVMLFSAIPRKDVKPLAKKLLDHFDITDLINLDKARLVSIKGTNENLYIYISILL
;
A
#
# COMPACT_ATOMS: atom_id res chain seq x y z
N MET A 1 47.16 -9.41 1.18
CA MET A 1 46.05 -8.87 0.36
C MET A 1 44.79 -9.12 1.15
N LEU A 2 44.23 -8.09 1.77
CA LEU A 2 43.05 -8.22 2.62
C LEU A 2 41.83 -8.30 1.70
N GLU A 3 41.12 -9.43 1.73
CA GLU A 3 39.85 -9.60 1.04
C GLU A 3 38.79 -8.78 1.79
N PHE A 4 38.33 -7.70 1.16
CA PHE A 4 37.20 -6.94 1.67
C PHE A 4 35.95 -7.77 1.44
N SER A 5 35.37 -8.28 2.54
CA SER A 5 34.05 -8.89 2.57
C SER A 5 33.06 -7.99 1.84
N ASN A 6 32.40 -8.56 0.84
CA ASN A 6 31.33 -7.91 0.09
C ASN A 6 30.09 -7.84 1.00
N ASP A 7 30.09 -6.88 1.93
CA ASP A 7 28.91 -6.50 2.68
C ASP A 7 27.88 -6.01 1.66
N LYS A 8 26.95 -6.91 1.31
CA LYS A 8 25.75 -6.54 0.56
C LYS A 8 25.06 -5.46 1.39
N ILE A 9 25.17 -4.22 0.93
CA ILE A 9 24.41 -3.09 1.47
C ILE A 9 22.95 -3.50 1.39
N ASP A 10 22.38 -3.87 2.54
CA ASP A 10 21.04 -4.40 2.68
C ASP A 10 20.08 -3.25 2.39
N THR A 11 19.78 -3.08 1.11
CA THR A 11 19.03 -1.93 0.61
C THR A 11 17.63 -2.06 1.21
N PRO A 12 17.15 -1.08 2.00
CA PRO A 12 15.92 -1.24 2.74
C PRO A 12 14.77 -1.68 1.82
N HIS A 13 14.04 -2.73 2.22
CA HIS A 13 13.02 -3.39 1.38
C HIS A 13 11.95 -2.43 0.81
N TYR A 14 11.72 -1.29 1.43
CA TYR A 14 10.79 -0.25 0.96
C TYR A 14 11.30 0.50 -0.29
N ILE A 15 12.60 0.51 -0.57
CA ILE A 15 13.17 1.22 -1.72
C ILE A 15 12.73 0.52 -3.01
N GLY A 16 12.04 1.26 -3.88
CA GLY A 16 11.49 0.76 -5.13
C GLY A 16 10.27 -0.17 -4.98
N HIS A 17 9.80 -0.43 -3.76
CA HIS A 17 8.65 -1.32 -3.50
C HIS A 17 7.41 -0.88 -4.28
N ARG A 18 7.02 0.39 -4.13
CA ARG A 18 5.92 1.01 -4.87
C ARG A 18 6.05 0.82 -6.39
N LYS A 19 7.26 0.99 -6.93
CA LYS A 19 7.51 0.85 -8.37
C LYS A 19 7.27 -0.60 -8.81
N ARG A 20 7.86 -1.57 -8.11
CA ARG A 20 7.72 -3.00 -8.41
C ARG A 20 6.27 -3.49 -8.30
N VAL A 21 5.55 -3.06 -7.28
CA VAL A 21 4.13 -3.42 -7.09
C VAL A 21 3.28 -2.87 -8.22
N LYS A 22 3.46 -1.60 -8.62
CA LYS A 22 2.74 -1.01 -9.76
C LYS A 22 3.08 -1.67 -11.09
N GLU A 23 4.35 -1.96 -11.35
CA GLU A 23 4.79 -2.65 -12.58
C GLU A 23 4.15 -4.04 -12.68
N ARG A 24 4.15 -4.80 -11.58
CA ARG A 24 3.50 -6.11 -11.53
C ARG A 24 1.99 -6.00 -11.68
N PHE A 25 1.35 -4.96 -11.12
CA PHE A 25 -0.10 -4.77 -11.21
C PHE A 25 -0.53 -4.57 -12.67
N VAL A 26 0.22 -3.74 -13.41
CA VAL A 26 -0.01 -3.53 -14.84
C VAL A 26 0.24 -4.80 -15.66
N ALA A 27 1.25 -5.59 -15.30
CA ALA A 27 1.61 -6.79 -16.05
C ALA A 27 0.70 -8.00 -15.79
N ALA A 28 0.26 -8.18 -14.54
CA ALA A 28 -0.45 -9.38 -14.09
C ALA A 28 -1.96 -9.16 -13.91
N GLY A 29 -2.44 -7.92 -13.74
CA GLY A 29 -3.84 -7.68 -13.38
C GLY A 29 -4.10 -7.82 -11.88
N ALA A 30 -5.30 -7.40 -11.46
CA ALA A 30 -5.70 -7.30 -10.06
C ALA A 30 -5.98 -8.69 -9.44
N GLU A 31 -6.48 -9.62 -10.23
CA GLU A 31 -6.84 -10.98 -9.83
C GLU A 31 -5.65 -11.84 -9.37
N HIS A 32 -4.42 -11.40 -9.66
CA HIS A 32 -3.18 -12.06 -9.26
C HIS A 32 -2.51 -11.43 -8.02
N PHE A 33 -3.21 -10.52 -7.33
CA PHE A 33 -2.69 -9.81 -6.17
C PHE A 33 -3.37 -10.30 -4.89
N ALA A 34 -2.61 -10.37 -3.81
CA ALA A 34 -3.20 -10.53 -2.48
C ALA A 34 -3.91 -9.24 -2.05
N ASP A 35 -4.90 -9.34 -1.16
CA ASP A 35 -5.70 -8.20 -0.69
C ASP A 35 -4.84 -7.05 -0.15
N TYR A 36 -3.78 -7.36 0.59
CA TYR A 36 -2.88 -6.32 1.11
C TYR A 36 -2.16 -5.59 -0.02
N GLU A 37 -1.83 -6.27 -1.12
CA GLU A 37 -1.18 -5.65 -2.27
C GLU A 37 -2.15 -4.80 -3.09
N LEU A 38 -3.42 -5.22 -3.20
CA LEU A 38 -4.49 -4.42 -3.79
C LEU A 38 -4.70 -3.13 -2.98
N LEU A 39 -4.78 -3.25 -1.65
CA LEU A 39 -4.94 -2.10 -0.78
C LEU A 39 -3.72 -1.18 -0.83
N GLU A 40 -2.50 -1.72 -0.94
CA GLU A 40 -1.30 -0.91 -1.20
C GLU A 40 -1.41 -0.08 -2.49
N VAL A 41 -1.93 -0.65 -3.58
CA VAL A 41 -2.14 0.07 -4.85
C VAL A 41 -3.10 1.24 -4.67
N MET A 42 -4.21 1.06 -3.95
CA MET A 42 -5.15 2.14 -3.62
C MET A 42 -4.47 3.21 -2.75
N LEU A 43 -3.77 2.79 -1.69
CA LEU A 43 -3.07 3.68 -0.77
C LEU A 43 -1.92 4.45 -1.44
N PHE A 44 -1.30 3.91 -2.48
CA PHE A 44 -0.28 4.64 -3.23
C PHE A 44 -0.84 5.92 -3.86
N SER A 45 -2.08 5.90 -4.34
CA SER A 45 -2.75 7.05 -4.94
C SER A 45 -3.11 8.10 -3.89
N ALA A 46 -3.53 7.67 -2.69
CA ALA A 46 -3.96 8.56 -1.61
C ALA A 46 -2.81 9.11 -0.75
N ILE A 47 -1.71 8.36 -0.62
CA ILE A 47 -0.62 8.63 0.32
C ILE A 47 0.72 8.62 -0.42
N PRO A 48 1.20 9.78 -0.90
CA PRO A 48 2.46 9.88 -1.62
C PRO A 48 3.66 9.78 -0.68
N ARG A 49 4.77 9.20 -1.18
CA ARG A 49 6.10 9.20 -0.53
C ARG A 49 6.16 8.57 0.87
N LYS A 50 5.19 7.72 1.23
CA LYS A 50 5.23 6.89 2.45
C LYS A 50 5.25 5.39 2.11
N ASP A 51 5.84 4.61 3.00
CA ASP A 51 5.65 3.16 3.02
C ASP A 51 4.24 2.85 3.56
N VAL A 52 3.40 2.28 2.70
CA VAL A 52 2.00 1.98 3.01
C VAL A 52 1.79 0.49 3.29
N LYS A 53 2.82 -0.36 3.13
CA LYS A 53 2.69 -1.79 3.38
C LYS A 53 2.31 -2.11 4.83
N PRO A 54 2.92 -1.48 5.87
CA PRO A 54 2.48 -1.69 7.26
C PRO A 54 1.05 -1.21 7.50
N LEU A 55 0.63 -0.13 6.83
CA LEU A 55 -0.72 0.40 6.93
C LEU A 55 -1.75 -0.54 6.29
N ALA A 56 -1.47 -1.05 5.09
CA ALA A 56 -2.34 -1.99 4.39
C ALA A 56 -2.59 -3.25 5.22
N LYS A 57 -1.52 -3.84 5.77
CA LYS A 57 -1.65 -5.00 6.66
C LYS A 57 -2.50 -4.69 7.89
N LYS A 58 -2.19 -3.58 8.58
CA LYS A 58 -2.92 -3.18 9.79
C LYS A 58 -4.41 -2.94 9.53
N LEU A 59 -4.76 -2.37 8.38
CA LEU A 59 -6.15 -2.18 7.98
C LEU A 59 -6.85 -3.52 7.77
N LEU A 60 -6.20 -4.46 7.07
CA LEU A 60 -6.73 -5.79 6.83
C LEU A 60 -6.77 -6.71 8.07
N ASP A 61 -6.05 -6.37 9.14
CA ASP A 61 -6.21 -7.04 10.43
C ASP A 61 -7.60 -6.75 11.08
N HIS A 62 -8.32 -5.71 10.62
CA HIS A 62 -9.57 -5.24 11.24
C HIS A 62 -10.74 -5.07 10.27
N PHE A 63 -10.47 -4.91 8.97
CA PHE A 63 -11.47 -4.59 7.95
C PHE A 63 -11.17 -5.37 6.68
N ASP A 64 -12.20 -5.88 6.03
CA ASP A 64 -12.07 -6.32 4.64
C ASP A 64 -11.99 -5.10 3.70
N ILE A 65 -11.48 -5.27 2.48
CA ILE A 65 -11.44 -4.19 1.48
C ILE A 65 -12.85 -3.64 1.24
N THR A 66 -13.86 -4.52 1.19
CA THR A 66 -15.26 -4.15 1.04
C THR A 66 -15.78 -3.31 2.20
N ASP A 67 -15.30 -3.53 3.42
CA ASP A 67 -15.69 -2.70 4.57
C ASP A 67 -15.10 -1.30 4.42
N LEU A 68 -13.79 -1.22 4.09
CA LEU A 68 -13.07 0.04 3.98
C LEU A 68 -13.67 0.97 2.92
N ILE A 69 -14.07 0.43 1.77
CA ILE A 69 -14.64 1.24 0.68
C ILE A 69 -16.04 1.77 1.00
N ASN A 70 -16.76 1.11 1.92
CA ASN A 70 -18.10 1.51 2.33
C ASN A 70 -18.12 2.38 3.61
N LEU A 71 -16.96 2.66 4.21
CA LEU A 71 -16.88 3.54 5.36
C LEU A 71 -17.29 4.97 5.01
N ASP A 72 -18.05 5.61 5.89
CA ASP A 72 -18.28 7.04 5.81
C ASP A 72 -16.95 7.82 5.99
N LYS A 73 -16.93 9.07 5.50
CA LYS A 73 -15.76 9.95 5.56
C LYS A 73 -15.19 10.08 6.97
N ALA A 74 -16.04 10.34 7.96
CA ALA A 74 -15.60 10.62 9.32
C ALA A 74 -14.91 9.40 9.93
N ARG A 75 -15.49 8.21 9.71
CA ARG A 75 -14.95 6.95 10.20
C ARG A 75 -13.67 6.58 9.48
N LEU A 76 -13.61 6.66 8.15
CA LEU A 76 -12.40 6.33 7.39
C LEU A 76 -11.22 7.23 7.81
N VAL A 77 -11.42 8.54 7.92
CA VAL A 77 -10.38 9.52 8.27
C VAL A 77 -9.94 9.41 9.74
N SER A 78 -10.79 8.87 10.63
CA SER A 78 -10.43 8.63 12.04
C SER A 78 -9.38 7.52 12.23
N ILE A 79 -9.20 6.65 11.22
CA ILE A 79 -8.27 5.52 11.30
C ILE A 79 -6.82 6.03 11.19
N LYS A 80 -5.98 5.67 12.15
CA LYS A 80 -4.58 6.09 12.17
C LYS A 80 -3.85 5.67 10.89
N GLY A 81 -3.44 6.67 10.10
CA GLY A 81 -2.65 6.49 8.89
C GLY A 81 -3.43 6.67 7.59
N THR A 82 -4.77 6.69 7.63
CA THR A 82 -5.61 7.09 6.49
C THR A 82 -5.70 8.62 6.41
N ASN A 83 -6.32 9.13 5.35
CA ASN A 83 -6.51 10.56 5.12
C ASN A 83 -7.72 10.83 4.23
N GLU A 84 -8.06 12.11 4.05
CA GLU A 84 -9.16 12.54 3.19
C GLU A 84 -8.94 12.17 1.71
N ASN A 85 -7.68 12.12 1.24
CA ASN A 85 -7.39 11.70 -0.13
C ASN A 85 -7.81 10.24 -0.40
N LEU A 86 -7.70 9.36 0.60
CA LEU A 86 -8.15 7.97 0.48
C LEU A 86 -9.67 7.92 0.32
N TYR A 87 -10.40 8.72 1.10
CA TYR A 87 -11.85 8.84 0.97
C TYR A 87 -12.23 9.34 -0.43
N ILE A 88 -11.60 10.41 -0.91
CA ILE A 88 -11.86 10.99 -2.23
C ILE A 88 -11.59 9.96 -3.32
N TYR A 89 -10.48 9.25 -3.24
CA TYR A 89 -10.10 8.23 -4.22
C TYR A 89 -11.12 7.10 -4.30
N ILE A 90 -11.54 6.55 -3.15
CA ILE A 90 -12.57 5.51 -3.08
C ILE A 90 -13.90 6.03 -3.63
N SER A 91 -14.32 7.23 -3.24
CA SER A 91 -15.61 7.82 -3.62
C SER A 91 -15.74 8.12 -5.12
N ILE A 92 -14.64 8.22 -5.86
CA ILE A 92 -14.66 8.43 -7.32
C ILE A 92 -14.82 7.10 -8.08
N LEU A 93 -14.43 5.97 -7.46
CA LEU A 93 -14.38 4.67 -8.09
C LEU A 93 -15.63 3.80 -7.83
N LEU A 94 -16.48 4.22 -6.89
CA LEU A 94 -17.76 3.60 -6.54
C LEU A 94 -18.91 4.36 -7.19
#